data_AF-I0K7R3-F1
#
_entry.id   AF-I0K7R3-F1
#
_cell.length_a   1.000
_cell.length_b   1.000
_cell.length_c   1.000
_cell.angle_alpha   90.00
_cell.angle_beta   90.00
_cell.angle_gamma   90.00
#
_symmetry.space_group_name_H-M   'P 1'
#
loop_
_entity.id
_entity.type
_entity.pdbx_description
1 polymer ?
#
loop_
_entity_poly.entity_id
_entity_poly.type
_entity_poly.pdbx_seq_one_letter_code
_entity_poly.pdbx_strand_id
1 'polypeptide(L)'
;MKTSTIDLKSFCLGVLAMGAVLLMANKPAAQPVAQAQPCDDTRRYQAVGVDKYAIIIDTKTGRFLYEYGRPNWRKGDFETVIEAAK
;
A
#
# COMPACT_ATOMS: atom_id res chain seq x y z
N MET A 1 -4.89 -64.90 -2.18
CA MET A 1 -4.58 -63.50 -1.81
C MET A 1 -3.75 -62.92 -2.97
N LYS A 2 -4.21 -61.87 -3.66
CA LYS A 2 -3.48 -61.27 -4.80
C LYS A 2 -2.59 -60.15 -4.27
N THR A 3 -1.28 -60.33 -4.33
CA THR A 3 -0.27 -59.30 -4.05
C THR A 3 -0.23 -58.32 -5.22
N SER A 4 -0.57 -57.06 -4.97
CA SER A 4 -0.42 -55.99 -5.95
C SER A 4 0.95 -55.37 -5.77
N THR A 5 1.85 -55.59 -6.72
CA THR A 5 3.17 -54.97 -6.76
C THR A 5 3.08 -53.66 -7.53
N ILE A 6 3.35 -52.55 -6.86
CA ILE A 6 3.49 -51.25 -7.49
C ILE A 6 4.95 -51.12 -7.92
N ASP A 7 5.18 -50.85 -9.20
CA ASP A 7 6.51 -50.51 -9.71
C ASP A 7 6.98 -49.20 -9.06
N LEU A 8 8.23 -49.15 -8.59
CA LEU A 8 8.81 -47.99 -7.93
C LEU A 8 8.72 -46.74 -8.81
N LYS A 9 8.85 -46.90 -10.13
CA LYS A 9 8.67 -45.81 -11.09
C LYS A 9 7.26 -45.22 -11.04
N SER A 10 6.24 -46.07 -11.00
CA SER A 10 4.83 -45.67 -10.90
C SER A 10 4.53 -45.00 -9.56
N PHE A 11 5.13 -45.46 -8.47
CA PHE A 11 5.03 -44.81 -7.17
C PHE A 11 5.63 -43.40 -7.20
N CYS A 12 6.86 -43.27 -7.71
CA CYS A 12 7.54 -41.97 -7.85
C CYS A 12 6.76 -41.00 -8.74
N LEU A 13 6.20 -41.48 -9.86
CA LEU A 13 5.34 -40.68 -10.73
C LEU A 13 4.08 -40.20 -10.01
N GLY A 14 3.46 -41.06 -9.20
CA GLY A 14 2.30 -40.69 -8.38
C GLY A 14 2.62 -39.59 -7.37
N VAL A 15 3.76 -39.70 -6.67
CA VAL A 15 4.22 -38.69 -5.70
C VAL A 15 4.51 -37.34 -6.38
N LEU A 16 5.19 -37.35 -7.53
CA LEU A 16 5.48 -36.13 -8.30
C LEU A 16 4.20 -35.46 -8.80
N ALA A 17 3.24 -36.24 -9.30
CA ALA A 17 1.95 -35.73 -9.77
C ALA A 17 1.16 -35.08 -8.63
N MET A 18 1.09 -35.73 -7.45
CA MET A 18 0.45 -35.14 -6.26
C MET A 18 1.14 -33.86 -5.82
N GLY A 19 2.48 -33.84 -5.79
CA GLY A 19 3.26 -32.65 -5.44
C GLY A 19 2.97 -31.47 -6.37
N ALA A 20 2.93 -31.71 -7.69
CA ALA A 20 2.61 -30.67 -8.67
C ALA A 20 1.19 -30.09 -8.49
N VAL A 21 0.20 -30.94 -8.20
CA VAL A 21 -1.17 -30.50 -7.93
C VAL A 21 -1.23 -29.64 -6.67
N LEU A 22 -0.55 -30.04 -5.59
CA LEU A 22 -0.51 -29.27 -4.34
C LEU A 22 0.17 -27.90 -4.52
N LEU A 23 1.25 -27.84 -5.30
CA LEU A 23 1.93 -26.58 -5.63
C LEU A 23 1.05 -25.64 -6.48
N MET A 24 0.27 -26.19 -7.41
CA MET A 24 -0.67 -25.42 -8.24
C MET A 24 -1.91 -24.97 -7.45
N ALA A 25 -2.38 -25.79 -6.51
CA ALA A 25 -3.51 -25.46 -5.65
C ALA A 25 -3.15 -24.34 -4.65
N ASN A 26 -1.90 -24.30 -4.18
CA ASN A 26 -1.41 -23.27 -3.28
C ASN A 26 -0.73 -22.12 -4.04
N LYS A 27 -1.30 -21.69 -5.17
CA LYS A 27 -0.92 -20.39 -5.75
C LYS A 27 -1.30 -19.33 -4.72
N PRO A 28 -0.34 -18.55 -4.17
CA PRO A 28 -0.72 -17.40 -3.38
C PRO A 28 -1.61 -16.55 -4.28
N ALA A 29 -2.79 -16.17 -3.76
CA ALA A 29 -3.59 -15.15 -4.41
C ALA A 29 -2.62 -14.02 -4.72
N ALA A 30 -2.46 -13.70 -6.01
CA ALA A 30 -1.66 -12.55 -6.40
C ALA A 30 -2.20 -11.42 -5.54
N GLN A 31 -1.40 -10.96 -4.56
CA GLN A 31 -1.76 -9.77 -3.83
C GLN A 31 -2.13 -8.78 -4.91
N PRO A 32 -3.30 -8.12 -4.85
CA PRO A 32 -3.57 -7.05 -5.78
C PRO A 32 -2.35 -6.15 -5.66
N VAL A 33 -1.54 -6.11 -6.72
CA VAL A 33 -0.41 -5.19 -6.82
C VAL A 33 -1.07 -3.87 -6.48
N ALA A 34 -0.72 -3.29 -5.33
CA ALA A 34 -1.35 -2.08 -4.86
C ALA A 34 -1.31 -1.15 -6.04
N GLN A 35 -2.49 -0.91 -6.66
CA GLN A 35 -2.54 -0.16 -7.90
C GLN A 35 -1.81 1.12 -7.57
N ALA A 36 -0.72 1.40 -8.31
CA ALA A 36 0.03 2.62 -8.11
C ALA A 36 -1.02 3.72 -8.12
N GLN A 37 -1.25 4.33 -6.96
CA GLN A 37 -2.25 5.38 -6.83
C GLN A 37 -1.91 6.37 -7.94
N PRO A 38 -2.85 6.70 -8.83
CA PRO A 38 -2.55 7.53 -9.98
C PRO A 38 -1.80 8.73 -9.46
N CYS A 39 -0.58 8.94 -9.98
CA CYS A 39 0.16 10.16 -9.72
C CYS A 39 -0.85 11.27 -9.98
N ASP A 40 -1.22 11.94 -8.90
CA ASP A 40 -2.38 12.82 -8.83
C ASP A 40 -1.95 14.10 -9.56
N ASP A 41 -1.80 14.03 -10.89
CA ASP A 41 -1.28 15.07 -11.79
C ASP A 41 -2.13 16.35 -11.71
N THR A 42 -3.30 16.27 -11.08
CA THR A 42 -4.22 17.36 -10.80
C THR A 42 -4.31 17.75 -9.32
N ARG A 43 -3.37 17.34 -8.46
CA ARG A 43 -3.40 17.74 -7.04
C ARG A 43 -3.11 19.23 -6.93
N ARG A 44 -4.11 19.99 -6.49
CA ARG A 44 -4.05 21.45 -6.33
C ARG A 44 -3.63 21.80 -4.92
N TYR A 45 -2.57 22.60 -4.81
CA TYR A 45 -2.13 23.19 -3.55
C TYR A 45 -2.35 24.69 -3.60
N GLN A 46 -2.72 25.28 -2.47
CA GLN A 46 -2.82 26.72 -2.31
C GLN A 46 -1.70 27.17 -1.37
N ALA A 47 -0.83 28.05 -1.84
CA ALA A 47 0.20 28.67 -1.01
C ALA A 47 -0.29 30.06 -0.56
N VAL A 48 -0.23 30.32 0.74
CA VAL A 48 -0.49 31.63 1.34
C VAL A 48 0.79 32.10 2.01
N GLY A 49 1.36 33.20 1.53
CA GLY A 49 2.52 33.85 2.14
C GLY A 49 2.08 34.93 3.11
N VAL A 50 2.63 34.93 4.32
CA VAL A 50 2.47 36.00 5.32
C VAL A 50 3.86 36.38 5.78
N ASP A 51 4.27 37.64 5.71
CA ASP A 51 5.60 38.23 5.99
C ASP A 51 6.79 37.32 6.41
N LYS A 52 6.67 36.49 7.45
CA LYS A 52 7.75 35.62 7.99
C LYS A 52 7.56 34.12 7.77
N TYR A 53 6.46 33.67 7.18
CA TYR A 53 6.14 32.25 7.00
C TYR A 53 5.27 32.00 5.76
N ALA A 54 5.42 30.80 5.19
CA ALA A 54 4.57 30.31 4.11
C ALA A 54 3.71 29.15 4.62
N ILE A 55 2.43 29.15 4.22
CA ILE A 55 1.50 28.05 4.49
C ILE A 55 1.12 27.42 3.15
N ILE A 56 1.38 26.13 2.99
CA ILE A 56 0.94 25.36 1.81
C ILE A 56 -0.21 24.47 2.22
N ILE A 57 -1.38 24.68 1.64
CA ILE A 57 -2.60 23.94 1.93
C ILE A 57 -2.85 22.92 0.81
N ASP A 58 -3.01 21.66 1.19
CA ASP A 58 -3.51 20.62 0.32
C ASP A 58 -5.05 20.68 0.29
N THR A 59 -5.59 21.27 -0.78
CA THR A 59 -7.02 21.48 -0.96
C THR A 59 -7.83 20.18 -1.02
N LYS A 60 -7.17 19.04 -1.29
CA LYS A 60 -7.84 17.73 -1.35
C LYS A 60 -8.01 17.09 0.02
N THR A 61 -7.06 17.28 0.94
CA THR A 61 -7.06 16.59 2.24
C THR A 61 -7.24 17.52 3.44
N GLY A 62 -7.27 18.84 3.23
CA GLY A 62 -7.32 19.83 4.32
C GLY A 62 -6.02 19.93 5.12
N ARG A 63 -4.99 19.15 4.77
CA ARG A 63 -3.68 19.19 5.43
C ARG A 63 -2.92 20.43 5.01
N PHE A 64 -2.09 20.96 5.90
CA PHE A 64 -1.24 22.10 5.58
C PHE A 64 0.21 21.86 6.02
N LEU A 65 1.14 22.48 5.30
CA LEU A 65 2.54 22.63 5.67
C LEU A 65 2.76 24.07 6.11
N TYR A 66 3.42 24.24 7.25
CA TYR A 66 3.80 25.54 7.78
C TYR A 66 5.32 25.64 7.81
N GLU A 67 5.87 26.65 7.16
CA GLU A 67 7.31 26.87 7.10
C GLU A 67 7.73 28.03 8.01
N TYR A 68 8.36 27.68 9.14
CA TYR A 68 9.16 28.59 9.97
C TYR A 68 10.44 27.85 10.36
N GLY A 69 11.50 28.03 9.57
CA GLY A 69 12.74 27.26 9.71
C GLY A 69 12.72 25.97 8.88
N ARG A 70 12.70 24.79 9.52
CA ARG A 70 12.71 23.49 8.80
C ARG A 70 11.28 23.07 8.43
N PRO A 71 11.00 22.76 7.15
CA PRO A 71 9.67 22.37 6.71
C PRO A 71 9.29 21.02 7.34
N ASN A 72 8.23 21.03 8.15
CA ASN A 72 7.65 19.83 8.75
C ASN A 72 6.17 19.75 8.40
N TRP A 73 5.75 18.62 7.82
CA TRP A 73 4.34 18.33 7.59
C TRP A 73 3.65 18.09 8.94
N ARG A 74 2.84 19.03 9.40
CA ARG A 74 1.94 18.79 10.53
C ARG A 74 0.63 18.23 9.98
N LYS A 75 0.28 17.00 10.40
CA LYS A 75 -1.08 16.48 10.24
C LYS A 75 -1.93 17.08 11.36
N GLY A 76 -2.43 18.29 11.15
CA GLY A 76 -3.50 18.87 11.96
C GLY A 76 -4.65 19.23 11.03
N ASP A 77 -5.88 18.92 11.42
CA ASP A 77 -7.04 19.52 10.77
C ASP A 77 -7.00 21.02 11.01
N PHE A 78 -7.26 21.81 9.97
CA PHE A 78 -7.20 23.27 10.05
C PHE A 78 -8.09 23.82 11.19
N GLU A 79 -9.24 23.18 11.42
CA GLU A 79 -10.20 23.51 12.47
C GLU A 79 -9.60 23.35 13.88
N THR A 80 -8.83 22.27 14.10
CA THR A 80 -8.22 21.99 15.41
C THR A 80 -7.15 23.01 15.79
N VAL A 81 -6.51 23.63 14.79
CA VAL A 81 -5.49 24.67 15.01
C VAL A 81 -6.15 26.01 15.30
N ILE A 82 -7.29 26.31 14.68
CA ILE A 82 -8.06 27.53 14.98
C ILE A 82 -8.65 27.49 16.38
N GLU A 83 -9.19 26.35 16.81
CA GLU A 83 -9.74 26.21 18.16
C GLU A 83 -8.67 26.32 19.26
N ALA A 84 -7.46 25.82 19.03
CA ALA A 84 -6.36 25.91 19.99
C ALA A 84 -5.72 27.31 20.07
N ALA A 85 -5.99 28.20 19.10
CA ALA A 85 -5.46 29.56 19.05
C ALA A 85 -6.41 30.59 19.68
N LYS A 86 -7.56 30.16 20.21
CA LYS A 86 -8.57 30.99 20.86
C LYS A 86 -8.39 30.99 22.38
#